data_AF-A0A2J8P5F2-F1
#
_entry.id   AF-A0A2J8P5F2-F1
#
_cell.length_a   1.000
_cell.length_b   1.000
_cell.length_c   1.000
_cell.angle_alpha   90.00
_cell.angle_beta   90.00
_cell.angle_gamma   90.00
#
_symmetry.space_group_name_H-M   'P 1'
#
loop_
_entity.id
_entity.type
_entity.pdbx_description
1 polymer ?
#
loop_
_entity_poly.entity_id
_entity_poly.type
_entity_poly.pdbx_seq_one_letter_code
_entity_poly.pdbx_strand_id
1 'polypeptide(L)'
;MGENEDEKQAQAGQVFENFVQASTCKGTLQAFNILTRHLDLDPLDHRNFYSKLKSKVTTWKAKALWYKLDKRGSHKEYKRGKSCTNTKCLIVGGGPCGLRTAIELAYLGAKVVVVEKRDSFSRNNVLHLWPFTI
;
A
#
# COMPACT_ATOMS: atom_id res chain seq x y z
N MET A 1 17.95 27.17 3.67
CA MET A 1 17.52 26.13 2.72
C MET A 1 16.96 24.87 3.39
N GLY A 2 17.19 24.61 4.70
CA GLY A 2 16.63 23.43 5.41
C GLY A 2 15.16 23.54 5.86
N GLU A 3 14.68 24.74 6.21
CA GLU A 3 13.29 24.93 6.71
C GLU A 3 12.22 24.48 5.70
N ASN A 4 12.48 24.65 4.41
CA ASN A 4 11.56 24.31 3.32
C ASN A 4 11.51 22.79 3.03
N GLU A 5 12.53 22.02 3.47
CA GLU A 5 12.54 20.56 3.36
C GLU A 5 11.83 19.91 4.56
N ASP A 6 12.04 20.46 5.76
CA ASP A 6 11.38 20.01 6.98
C ASP A 6 9.86 20.25 6.92
N GLU A 7 9.41 21.39 6.40
CA GLU A 7 7.99 21.65 6.16
C GLU A 7 7.37 20.69 5.14
N LYS A 8 8.08 20.37 4.06
CA LYS A 8 7.64 19.39 3.08
C LYS A 8 7.56 17.99 3.67
N GLN A 9 8.51 17.60 4.51
CA GLN A 9 8.46 16.32 5.22
C GLN A 9 7.31 16.26 6.24
N ALA A 10 7.05 17.36 6.94
CA ALA A 10 5.92 17.46 7.86
C ALA A 10 4.58 17.34 7.12
N GLN A 11 4.43 18.03 5.98
CA GLN A 11 3.23 17.92 5.13
C GLN A 11 3.06 16.52 4.55
N ALA A 12 4.13 15.89 4.05
CA ALA A 12 4.15 14.50 3.59
C ALA A 12 3.70 13.52 4.68
N GLY A 13 4.17 13.73 5.92
CA GLY A 13 3.74 13.01 7.10
C GLY A 13 2.24 13.15 7.35
N GLN A 14 1.73 14.39 7.32
CA GLN A 14 0.31 14.67 7.57
C GLN A 14 -0.61 14.02 6.53
N VAL A 15 -0.31 14.14 5.23
CA VAL A 15 -1.14 13.53 4.19
C VAL A 15 -1.09 12.00 4.24
N PHE A 16 0.05 11.43 4.66
CA PHE A 16 0.16 9.99 4.90
C PHE A 16 -0.66 9.54 6.11
N GLU A 17 -0.66 10.31 7.20
CA GLU A 17 -1.51 10.02 8.37
C GLU A 17 -2.99 10.08 8.01
N ASN A 18 -3.43 11.04 7.19
CA ASN A 18 -4.81 11.11 6.69
C ASN A 18 -5.20 9.86 5.90
N PHE A 19 -4.28 9.32 5.09
CA PHE A 19 -4.49 8.05 4.37
C PHE A 19 -4.64 6.86 5.33
N VAL A 20 -3.77 6.77 6.35
CA VAL A 20 -3.80 5.68 7.33
C VAL A 20 -5.06 5.72 8.20
N GLN A 21 -5.58 6.92 8.51
CA GLN A 21 -6.75 7.11 9.37
C GLN A 21 -8.09 7.07 8.62
N ALA A 22 -8.09 7.04 7.28
CA ALA A 22 -9.32 7.01 6.50
C ALA A 22 -10.16 5.75 6.81
N SER A 23 -11.43 5.95 7.14
CA SER A 23 -12.33 4.89 7.65
C SER A 23 -13.34 4.34 6.63
N THR A 24 -13.32 4.84 5.40
CA THR A 24 -14.22 4.40 4.32
C THR A 24 -13.41 4.06 3.07
N CYS A 25 -13.88 3.11 2.27
CA CYS A 25 -13.19 2.73 1.02
C CYS A 25 -12.92 3.94 0.11
N LYS A 26 -13.95 4.76 -0.14
CA LYS A 26 -13.83 5.99 -0.93
C LYS A 26 -12.88 7.01 -0.29
N GLY A 27 -12.95 7.21 1.03
CA GLY A 27 -12.06 8.10 1.76
C GLY A 27 -10.59 7.66 1.68
N THR A 28 -10.32 6.36 1.82
CA THR A 28 -8.97 5.79 1.69
C THR A 28 -8.42 6.01 0.28
N LEU A 29 -9.21 5.76 -0.77
CA LEU A 29 -8.81 6.01 -2.16
C LEU A 29 -8.55 7.50 -2.43
N GLN A 30 -9.40 8.38 -1.91
CA GLN A 30 -9.22 9.84 -2.05
C GLN A 30 -7.96 10.33 -1.33
N ALA A 31 -7.75 9.92 -0.08
CA ALA A 31 -6.57 10.28 0.69
C ALA A 31 -5.28 9.76 0.03
N PHE A 32 -5.31 8.54 -0.51
CA PHE A 32 -4.18 7.99 -1.27
C PHE A 32 -3.90 8.81 -2.54
N ASN A 33 -4.92 9.21 -3.31
CA ASN A 33 -4.73 10.05 -4.49
C ASN A 33 -4.17 11.45 -4.15
N ILE A 34 -4.54 12.02 -3.00
CA ILE A 34 -3.96 13.27 -2.50
C ILE A 34 -2.49 13.06 -2.15
N LEU A 35 -2.19 11.99 -1.42
CA LEU A 35 -0.82 11.61 -1.04
C LEU A 35 0.07 11.44 -2.28
N THR A 36 -0.36 10.67 -3.29
CA THR A 36 0.47 10.43 -4.49
C THR A 36 0.70 11.71 -5.30
N ARG A 37 -0.32 12.58 -5.43
CA ARG A 37 -0.16 13.88 -6.10
C ARG A 37 0.78 14.80 -5.33
N HIS A 38 0.61 14.91 -4.01
CA HIS A 38 1.45 15.75 -3.16
C HIS A 38 2.92 15.32 -3.20
N LEU A 39 3.16 14.01 -3.27
CA LEU A 39 4.50 13.44 -3.34
C LEU A 39 5.04 13.27 -4.76
N ASP A 40 4.32 13.72 -5.80
CA ASP A 40 4.71 13.53 -7.20
C ASP A 40 5.08 12.07 -7.51
N LEU A 41 4.14 11.16 -7.22
CA LEU A 41 4.26 9.72 -7.45
C LEU A 41 3.23 9.25 -8.46
N ASP A 42 3.67 8.44 -9.42
CA ASP A 42 2.78 7.74 -10.35
C ASP A 42 2.38 6.37 -9.77
N PRO A 43 1.10 6.16 -9.37
CA PRO A 43 0.64 4.87 -8.88
C PRO A 43 0.65 3.76 -9.95
N LEU A 44 0.83 4.09 -11.24
CA LEU A 44 0.94 3.11 -12.32
C LEU A 44 2.37 2.56 -12.47
N ASP A 45 3.39 3.22 -11.90
CA ASP A 45 4.78 2.75 -11.81
C ASP A 45 4.94 1.68 -10.71
N HIS A 46 4.20 0.56 -10.85
CA HIS A 46 4.11 -0.48 -9.82
C HIS A 46 5.46 -1.07 -9.40
N ARG A 47 6.50 -0.98 -10.25
CA ARG A 47 7.84 -1.50 -9.97
C ARG A 47 8.61 -0.66 -8.96
N ASN A 48 8.42 0.66 -9.00
CA ASN A 48 9.19 1.60 -8.18
C ASN A 48 8.31 2.37 -7.19
N PHE A 49 6.98 2.26 -7.27
CA PHE A 49 6.06 3.03 -6.45
C PHE A 49 6.35 2.88 -4.95
N TYR A 50 6.44 1.65 -4.44
CA TYR A 50 6.68 1.40 -3.02
C TYR A 50 8.01 1.97 -2.53
N SER A 51 9.10 1.78 -3.28
CA SER A 51 10.42 2.28 -2.89
C SER A 51 10.47 3.82 -2.88
N LYS A 52 9.84 4.47 -3.88
CA LYS A 52 9.71 5.94 -3.96
C LYS A 52 8.82 6.50 -2.85
N LEU A 53 7.70 5.85 -2.55
CA LEU A 53 6.81 6.26 -1.44
C LEU A 53 7.55 6.19 -0.11
N LYS A 54 8.21 5.07 0.15
CA LYS A 54 9.01 4.86 1.37
C LYS A 54 10.12 5.90 1.53
N SER A 55 10.82 6.27 0.45
CA SER A 55 11.88 7.29 0.53
C SER A 55 11.36 8.70 0.81
N LYS A 56 10.11 9.00 0.43
CA LYS A 56 9.49 10.31 0.62
C LYS A 56 8.75 10.45 1.96
N VAL A 57 8.29 9.35 2.56
CA VAL A 57 7.57 9.34 3.84
C VAL A 57 8.44 8.74 4.95
N THR A 58 9.15 9.59 5.67
CA THR A 58 10.24 9.22 6.60
C THR A 58 9.89 9.41 8.08
N THR A 59 8.64 9.70 8.41
CA THR A 59 8.17 9.86 9.80
C THR A 59 8.38 8.58 10.62
N TRP A 60 8.53 8.71 11.93
CA TRP A 60 8.79 7.57 12.81
C TRP A 60 7.66 6.52 12.77
N LYS A 61 6.39 6.96 12.67
CA LYS A 61 5.23 6.06 12.52
C LYS A 61 5.30 5.27 11.20
N ALA A 62 5.62 5.94 10.09
CA ALA A 62 5.74 5.30 8.79
C ALA A 62 6.92 4.31 8.74
N LYS A 63 8.07 4.66 9.34
CA LYS A 63 9.25 3.77 9.45
C LYS A 63 8.91 2.42 10.09
N ALA A 64 8.04 2.40 11.11
CA ALA A 64 7.60 1.15 11.73
C ALA A 64 6.78 0.26 10.77
N LEU A 65 5.94 0.86 9.92
CA LEU A 65 5.21 0.15 8.88
C LEU A 65 6.16 -0.39 7.81
N TRP A 66 7.09 0.45 7.31
CA TRP A 66 8.08 0.06 6.30
C TRP A 66 8.91 -1.14 6.75
N TYR A 67 9.36 -1.14 8.02
CA TYR A 67 10.08 -2.28 8.58
C TYR A 67 9.30 -3.60 8.47
N LYS A 68 7.99 -3.60 8.78
CA LYS A 68 7.15 -4.80 8.68
C LYS A 68 6.97 -5.25 7.23
N LEU A 69 6.71 -4.30 6.32
CA LEU A 69 6.50 -4.60 4.90
C LEU A 69 7.78 -5.10 4.21
N ASP A 70 8.93 -4.50 4.53
CA ASP A 70 10.24 -4.91 4.01
C ASP A 70 10.64 -6.28 4.53
N LYS A 71 10.43 -6.54 5.84
CA LYS A 71 10.69 -7.85 6.45
C LYS A 71 9.94 -8.94 5.70
N ARG A 72 8.64 -8.76 5.43
CA ARG A 72 7.86 -9.68 4.60
C ARG A 72 8.43 -9.79 3.19
N GLY A 73 8.66 -8.68 2.49
CA GLY A 73 9.16 -8.68 1.11
C GLY A 73 10.55 -9.29 0.92
N SER A 74 11.35 -9.39 1.99
CA SER A 74 12.67 -10.03 1.99
C SER A 74 12.66 -11.57 2.02
N HIS A 75 11.49 -12.18 2.23
CA HIS A 75 11.35 -13.64 2.18
C HIS A 75 11.83 -14.21 0.84
N LYS A 76 12.50 -15.38 0.90
CA LYS A 76 13.19 -16.00 -0.24
C LYS A 76 12.26 -16.32 -1.41
N GLU A 77 10.99 -16.64 -1.11
CA GLU A 77 9.95 -17.01 -2.07
C GLU A 77 9.65 -15.87 -3.05
N TYR A 78 9.80 -14.62 -2.60
CA TYR A 78 9.58 -13.43 -3.44
C TYR A 78 10.76 -13.11 -4.35
N LYS A 79 11.94 -13.70 -4.12
CA LYS A 79 13.19 -13.42 -4.87
C LYS A 79 13.45 -11.92 -5.04
N ARG A 80 13.21 -11.13 -3.97
CA ARG A 80 13.29 -9.65 -3.99
C ARG A 80 12.37 -9.01 -5.05
N GLY A 81 11.13 -9.48 -5.15
CA GLY A 81 10.15 -9.02 -6.13
C GLY A 81 10.46 -9.43 -7.57
N LYS A 82 11.23 -10.51 -7.78
CA LYS A 82 11.64 -10.96 -9.13
C LYS A 82 10.92 -12.21 -9.62
N SER A 83 10.18 -12.90 -8.75
CA SER A 83 9.52 -14.18 -9.09
C SER A 83 8.49 -14.06 -10.22
N CYS A 84 7.81 -12.91 -10.37
CA CYS A 84 6.70 -12.72 -11.31
C CYS A 84 6.74 -11.38 -12.07
N THR A 85 7.94 -10.83 -12.34
CA THR A 85 8.14 -9.47 -12.91
C THR A 85 7.46 -9.16 -14.25
N ASN A 86 7.15 -10.18 -15.05
CA ASN A 86 6.47 -10.06 -16.35
C ASN A 86 5.03 -10.60 -16.31
N THR A 87 4.56 -11.03 -15.15
CA THR A 87 3.21 -11.54 -14.97
C THR A 87 2.24 -10.38 -14.75
N LYS A 88 1.10 -10.41 -15.44
CA LYS A 88 -0.01 -9.47 -15.26
C LYS A 88 -1.20 -10.25 -14.69
N CYS A 89 -1.76 -9.78 -13.59
CA CYS A 89 -2.84 -10.44 -12.88
C CYS A 89 -4.06 -9.52 -12.76
N LEU A 90 -5.24 -10.05 -13.07
CA LEU A 90 -6.53 -9.43 -12.76
C LEU A 90 -7.18 -10.19 -11.60
N ILE A 91 -7.45 -9.48 -10.51
CA ILE A 91 -8.19 -10.00 -9.36
C ILE A 91 -9.61 -9.46 -9.43
N VAL A 92 -10.58 -10.36 -9.35
CA VAL A 92 -12.01 -10.02 -9.36
C VAL A 92 -12.55 -10.17 -7.94
N GLY A 93 -12.79 -9.03 -7.28
CA GLY A 93 -13.32 -8.94 -5.91
C GLY A 93 -12.33 -8.34 -4.91
N GLY A 94 -12.73 -7.23 -4.29
CA GLY A 94 -12.01 -6.50 -3.24
C GLY A 94 -12.33 -6.96 -1.82
N GLY A 95 -12.71 -8.23 -1.64
CA GLY A 95 -12.88 -8.84 -0.31
C GLY A 95 -11.55 -9.22 0.35
N PRO A 96 -11.55 -9.68 1.62
CA PRO A 96 -10.33 -10.00 2.36
C PRO A 96 -9.38 -10.95 1.61
N CYS A 97 -9.88 -12.06 1.09
CA CYS A 97 -9.06 -13.03 0.34
C CYS A 97 -8.50 -12.44 -0.96
N GLY A 98 -9.31 -11.71 -1.73
CA GLY A 98 -8.89 -11.11 -3.00
C GLY A 98 -7.78 -10.07 -2.79
N LEU A 99 -7.95 -9.17 -1.81
CA LEU A 99 -6.92 -8.19 -1.44
C LEU A 99 -5.67 -8.87 -0.87
N ARG A 100 -5.82 -9.94 -0.07
CA ARG A 100 -4.70 -10.70 0.47
C ARG A 100 -3.87 -11.36 -0.64
N THR A 101 -4.53 -11.93 -1.64
CA THR A 101 -3.89 -12.51 -2.83
C THR A 101 -3.21 -11.42 -3.66
N ALA A 102 -3.85 -10.27 -3.86
CA ALA A 102 -3.25 -9.13 -4.56
C ALA A 102 -1.93 -8.68 -3.89
N ILE A 103 -1.89 -8.64 -2.57
CA ILE A 103 -0.67 -8.32 -1.80
C ILE A 103 0.45 -9.35 -2.06
N GLU A 104 0.16 -10.66 -2.05
CA GLU A 104 1.18 -11.69 -2.35
C GLU A 104 1.71 -11.56 -3.78
N LEU A 105 0.83 -11.34 -4.76
CA LEU A 105 1.23 -11.16 -6.15
C LEU A 105 2.07 -9.90 -6.35
N ALA A 106 1.76 -8.82 -5.62
CA ALA A 106 2.59 -7.62 -5.60
C ALA A 106 3.98 -7.89 -5.02
N TYR A 107 4.09 -8.64 -3.92
CA TYR A 107 5.39 -9.06 -3.36
C TYR A 107 6.19 -9.95 -4.32
N LEU A 108 5.53 -10.78 -5.12
CA LEU A 108 6.19 -11.57 -6.17
C LEU A 108 6.70 -10.72 -7.34
N GLY A 109 6.29 -9.44 -7.43
CA GLY A 109 6.68 -8.50 -8.49
C GLY A 109 5.73 -8.44 -9.68
N ALA A 110 4.56 -9.07 -9.60
CA ALA A 110 3.58 -9.03 -10.67
C ALA A 110 2.94 -7.64 -10.82
N LYS A 111 2.46 -7.31 -12.02
CA LYS A 111 1.52 -6.21 -12.21
C LYS A 111 0.13 -6.67 -11.84
N VAL A 112 -0.44 -6.15 -10.76
CA VAL A 112 -1.74 -6.57 -10.23
C VAL A 112 -2.78 -5.48 -10.45
N VAL A 113 -3.93 -5.86 -10.99
CA VAL A 113 -5.11 -5.00 -11.11
C VAL A 113 -6.25 -5.67 -10.34
N VAL A 114 -6.93 -4.92 -9.48
CA VAL A 114 -8.11 -5.40 -8.74
C VAL A 114 -9.34 -4.69 -9.29
N VAL A 115 -10.39 -5.44 -9.61
CA VAL A 115 -11.71 -4.91 -9.94
C VAL A 115 -12.70 -5.34 -8.86
N GLU A 116 -13.48 -4.40 -8.34
CA GLU A 116 -14.52 -4.63 -7.35
C GLU A 116 -15.79 -3.95 -7.82
N LYS A 117 -16.93 -4.63 -7.65
CA LYS A 117 -18.24 -4.15 -8.07
C LYS A 117 -18.74 -3.00 -7.20
N ARG A 118 -18.44 -3.04 -5.90
CA ARG A 118 -18.88 -2.06 -4.90
C ARG A 118 -17.84 -0.95 -4.71
N ASP A 119 -18.29 0.19 -4.24
CA ASP A 119 -17.44 1.35 -3.91
C ASP A 119 -17.25 1.52 -2.38
N SER A 120 -17.78 0.59 -1.59
CA SER A 120 -17.86 0.66 -0.14
C SER A 120 -17.69 -0.71 0.51
N PHE A 121 -17.11 -0.70 1.72
CA PHE A 121 -17.08 -1.84 2.63
C PHE A 121 -18.14 -1.62 3.71
N SER A 122 -19.22 -2.40 3.70
CA SER A 122 -20.41 -2.16 4.53
C SER A 122 -20.78 -3.32 5.45
N ARG A 123 -20.05 -4.45 5.36
CA ARG A 123 -20.32 -5.63 6.19
C ARG A 123 -19.74 -5.45 7.58
N ASN A 124 -20.60 -5.59 8.59
CA ASN A 124 -20.23 -5.50 10.01
C ASN A 124 -20.12 -6.88 10.68
N ASN A 125 -20.37 -7.97 9.94
CA ASN A 125 -20.20 -9.33 10.44
C ASN A 125 -18.75 -9.55 10.91
N VAL A 126 -18.60 -10.24 12.02
CA VAL A 126 -17.29 -10.53 12.64
C VAL A 126 -16.76 -11.87 12.12
N LEU A 127 -15.45 -11.93 11.88
CA LEU A 127 -14.75 -13.14 11.47
C LEU A 127 -13.89 -13.65 12.63
N HIS A 128 -13.96 -14.96 12.89
CA HIS A 128 -13.00 -15.62 13.76
C HIS A 128 -11.63 -15.71 13.05
N LEU A 129 -10.55 -15.41 13.77
CA LEU A 129 -9.19 -15.43 13.26
C LEU A 129 -8.40 -16.57 13.91
N TRP A 130 -7.79 -17.42 13.08
CA TRP A 130 -6.86 -18.43 13.58
C TRP A 130 -5.52 -17.78 13.94
N PRO A 131 -4.71 -18.39 14.82
CA PRO A 131 -3.46 -17.79 15.28
C PRO A 131 -2.51 -17.35 14.16
N PHE A 132 -2.44 -18.07 13.03
CA PHE A 132 -1.55 -17.70 11.92
C PHE A 132 -2.03 -16.48 11.10
N THR A 133 -3.25 -16.00 11.35
CA THR A 133 -3.86 -14.88 10.62
C THR A 133 -3.80 -13.54 11.38
N ILE A 134 -3.25 -13.54 12.60
CA ILE A 134 -3.05 -12.38 13.49
C ILE A 134 -1.60 -11.93 13.38
#